data_AF-A0A176U3C6-F1
#
_entry.id   AF-A0A176U3C6-F1
#
_cell.length_a   1.000
_cell.length_b   1.000
_cell.length_c   1.000
_cell.angle_alpha   90.00
_cell.angle_beta   90.00
_cell.angle_gamma   90.00
#
_symmetry.space_group_name_H-M   'P 1'
#
loop_
_entity.id
_entity.type
_entity.pdbx_description
1 polymer ?
#
loop_
_entity_poly.entity_id
_entity_poly.type
_entity_poly.pdbx_seq_one_letter_code
_entity_poly.pdbx_strand_id
1 'polypeptide(L)'
;MINENDKLSKFGRRLLEVANKRGCGNTGAMVHAIFYNTECRRIVKIREHKDYKNPFEEKEAIRRNIQNHLTSPKYDNVWKVPSQYMYAYSVILDCSIDYLYGKTDIMSSDLGVVDICQKTGLSEDAVNCLVANKIEMNDEAAFSYATWWSELLNDDSFFYIPMSWLDYARRIVEINDLNRRIEAVERASAETVNEGLDIVTRLLLNDDNQKTLKNIRKDKEDTMLGAHHKMMFCIEHFLNQYADEWAAQQHPNFGEMYYKSEINKRKVLKEYEKHKEI
;
A
#
# COMPACT_ATOMS: atom_id res chain seq x y z
N MET A 1 21.46 -8.57 26.05
CA MET A 1 21.90 -7.93 24.79
C MET A 1 21.15 -6.62 24.67
N ILE A 2 21.83 -5.48 24.78
CA ILE A 2 21.22 -4.15 24.56
C ILE A 2 21.06 -4.02 23.04
N ASN A 3 19.84 -3.74 22.57
CA ASN A 3 19.55 -3.60 21.16
C ASN A 3 20.30 -2.36 20.64
N GLU A 4 20.99 -2.41 19.49
CA GLU A 4 21.72 -1.22 18.98
C GLU A 4 20.79 -0.01 18.77
N ASN A 5 19.49 -0.27 18.60
CA ASN A 5 18.42 0.73 18.56
C ASN A 5 18.19 1.51 19.87
N ASP A 6 18.66 1.02 21.02
CA ASP A 6 18.53 1.73 22.31
C ASP A 6 19.53 2.89 22.44
N LYS A 7 20.52 2.99 21.54
CA LYS A 7 21.53 4.06 21.53
C LYS A 7 21.19 5.21 20.57
N LEU A 8 20.08 5.11 19.83
CA LEU A 8 19.68 6.11 18.85
C LEU A 8 18.77 7.18 19.47
N SER A 9 19.02 8.43 19.10
CA SER A 9 18.11 9.53 19.41
C SER A 9 16.77 9.34 18.68
N LYS A 10 15.70 10.04 19.10
CA LYS A 10 14.42 10.04 18.36
C LYS A 10 14.61 10.46 16.89
N PHE A 11 15.37 11.53 16.66
CA PHE A 11 15.74 11.93 15.30
C PHE A 11 16.56 10.86 14.58
N GLY A 12 17.54 10.28 15.26
CA GLY A 12 18.42 9.26 14.69
C GLY A 12 17.69 8.02 14.19
N ARG A 13 16.69 7.54 14.95
CA ARG A 13 15.80 6.45 14.52
C ARG A 13 15.05 6.80 13.24
N ARG A 14 14.43 7.98 13.21
CA ARG A 14 13.64 8.44 12.06
C ARG A 14 14.50 8.65 10.81
N LEU A 15 15.70 9.21 10.98
CA LEU A 15 16.67 9.38 9.89
C LEU A 15 17.13 8.04 9.33
N LEU A 16 17.44 7.06 10.19
CA LEU A 16 17.84 5.73 9.74
C LEU A 16 16.71 4.97 9.04
N GLU A 17 15.47 5.16 9.48
CA GLU A 17 14.31 4.53 8.85
C GLU A 17 14.19 4.91 7.37
N VAL A 18 14.19 6.21 7.06
CA VAL A 18 14.12 6.68 5.67
C VAL A 18 15.39 6.32 4.88
N ALA A 19 16.55 6.38 5.53
CA ALA A 19 17.81 6.02 4.89
C ALA A 19 17.87 4.53 4.51
N ASN A 20 17.36 3.63 5.35
CA ASN A 20 17.28 2.21 5.04
C ASN A 20 16.36 1.97 3.83
N LYS A 21 15.19 2.61 3.78
CA LYS A 21 14.27 2.49 2.64
C LYS A 21 14.87 2.99 1.32
N ARG A 22 15.77 3.99 1.38
CA ARG A 22 16.41 4.63 0.22
C ARG A 22 17.82 4.08 -0.09
N GLY A 23 18.22 2.96 0.52
CA GLY A 23 19.52 2.33 0.26
C GLY A 23 20.74 3.08 0.83
N CYS A 24 20.53 4.06 1.71
CA CYS A 24 21.55 4.88 2.38
C CYS A 24 21.66 4.58 3.90
N GLY A 25 21.31 3.37 4.33
CA GLY A 25 21.11 2.99 5.74
C GLY A 25 22.31 3.03 6.67
N ASN A 26 23.52 3.32 6.18
CA ASN A 26 24.72 3.43 7.00
C ASN A 26 25.36 4.82 6.90
N THR A 27 26.05 5.23 7.98
CA THR A 27 26.71 6.54 8.07
C THR A 27 27.68 6.78 6.91
N GLY A 28 28.39 5.75 6.43
CA GLY A 28 29.31 5.86 5.29
C GLY A 28 28.61 6.28 3.99
N ALA A 29 27.45 5.67 3.70
CA ALA A 29 26.63 5.97 2.54
C ALA A 29 26.09 7.41 2.60
N MET A 30 25.60 7.86 3.77
CA MET A 30 25.15 9.25 3.96
C MET A 30 26.29 10.25 3.77
N VAL A 31 27.48 9.96 4.31
CA VAL A 31 28.68 10.81 4.11
C VAL A 31 29.00 10.91 2.62
N HIS A 32 28.99 9.77 1.93
CA HIS A 32 29.25 9.72 0.49
C HIS A 32 28.22 10.58 -0.27
N ALA A 33 26.93 10.39 -0.01
CA ALA A 33 25.85 11.13 -0.67
C ALA A 33 25.95 12.65 -0.43
N ILE A 34 26.18 13.09 0.81
CA ILE A 34 26.36 14.53 1.13
C ILE A 34 27.61 15.09 0.45
N PHE A 35 28.72 14.34 0.46
CA PHE A 35 29.99 14.83 -0.08
C PHE A 35 29.96 14.99 -1.60
N TYR A 36 29.31 14.08 -2.33
CA TYR A 36 29.26 14.14 -3.79
C TYR A 36 28.10 14.99 -4.33
N ASN A 37 27.10 15.33 -3.50
CA ASN A 37 26.11 16.33 -3.85
C ASN A 37 26.67 17.75 -3.59
N THR A 38 26.91 18.51 -4.67
CA THR A 38 27.56 19.84 -4.63
C THR A 38 26.86 20.84 -3.73
N GLU A 39 25.53 20.83 -3.73
CA GLU A 39 24.71 21.72 -2.93
C GLU A 39 24.75 21.34 -1.44
N CYS A 40 24.55 20.06 -1.12
CA CYS A 40 24.62 19.56 0.25
C CYS A 40 26.01 19.76 0.85
N ARG A 41 27.07 19.46 0.09
CA ARG A 41 28.46 19.67 0.50
C ARG A 41 28.73 21.14 0.84
N ARG A 42 28.19 22.08 0.08
CA ARG A 42 28.34 23.52 0.32
C ARG A 42 27.59 23.96 1.58
N ILE A 43 26.34 23.52 1.73
CA ILE A 43 25.43 23.93 2.82
C ILE A 43 25.87 23.35 4.18
N VAL A 44 26.42 22.15 4.22
CA VAL A 44 26.90 21.53 5.47
C VAL A 44 28.20 22.19 5.99
N LYS A 45 28.91 22.96 5.14
CA LYS A 45 30.18 23.65 5.45
C LYS A 45 30.02 25.10 5.94
N ILE A 46 29.11 25.40 6.87
CA ILE A 46 28.90 26.81 7.32
C ILE A 46 29.91 27.24 8.39
N ARG A 47 31.20 26.97 8.16
CA ARG A 47 32.23 27.86 8.69
C ARG A 47 32.95 28.42 7.47
N GLU A 48 32.61 29.65 7.10
CA GLU A 48 33.28 30.41 6.02
C GLU A 48 34.81 30.46 6.18
N HIS A 49 35.34 30.09 7.36
CA HIS A 49 36.76 30.09 7.69
C HIS A 49 37.40 28.68 7.83
N LYS A 50 36.70 27.60 7.44
CA LYS A 50 37.31 26.25 7.40
C LYS A 50 37.29 25.69 5.98
N ASP A 51 38.25 26.14 5.20
CA ASP A 51 38.63 25.46 3.98
C ASP A 51 39.36 24.16 4.35
N TYR A 52 38.62 23.06 4.29
CA TYR A 52 39.23 21.74 4.31
C TYR A 52 40.06 21.59 3.04
N LYS A 53 41.37 21.82 3.16
CA LYS A 53 42.34 21.57 2.07
C LYS A 53 42.41 20.08 1.70
N ASN A 54 42.02 19.20 2.63
CA ASN A 54 42.02 17.76 2.47
C ASN A 54 40.58 17.18 2.41
N PRO A 55 40.18 16.55 1.28
CA PRO A 55 38.89 15.85 1.15
C PRO A 55 38.60 14.79 2.21
N PHE A 56 39.63 14.14 2.75
CA PHE A 56 39.48 13.12 3.78
C PHE A 56 39.00 13.71 5.11
N GLU A 57 39.62 14.80 5.56
CA GLU A 57 39.26 15.48 6.81
C GLU A 57 37.81 16.01 6.77
N GLU A 58 37.38 16.45 5.60
CA GLU A 58 36.02 16.89 5.37
C GLU A 58 35.01 15.74 5.50
N LYS A 59 35.28 14.59 4.85
CA LYS A 59 34.44 13.39 4.97
C LYS A 59 34.36 12.90 6.43
N GLU A 60 35.47 12.93 7.17
CA GLU A 60 35.50 12.59 8.60
C GLU A 60 34.69 13.57 9.46
N ALA A 61 34.75 14.87 9.16
CA ALA A 61 33.95 15.87 9.86
C ALA A 61 32.45 15.65 9.63
N ILE A 62 32.05 15.41 8.38
CA ILE A 62 30.66 15.08 8.02
C ILE A 62 30.23 13.80 8.76
N ARG A 63 31.07 12.76 8.76
CA ARG A 63 30.79 11.49 9.46
C ARG A 63 30.53 11.69 10.94
N ARG A 64 31.40 12.45 11.64
CA ARG A 64 31.25 12.73 13.06
C ARG A 64 29.94 13.47 13.37
N ASN A 65 29.57 14.44 12.53
CA ASN A 65 28.32 15.17 12.71
C ASN A 65 27.10 14.27 12.49
N ILE A 66 27.08 13.45 11.44
CA ILE A 66 26.00 12.49 11.21
C ILE A 66 25.90 11.51 12.38
N GLN A 67 27.03 10.95 12.83
CA GLN A 67 27.04 10.04 13.97
C GLN A 67 26.48 10.70 15.23
N ASN A 68 26.85 11.96 15.49
CA ASN A 68 26.30 12.73 16.60
C ASN A 68 24.79 12.94 16.45
N HIS A 69 24.28 13.23 15.25
CA HIS A 69 22.84 13.35 15.00
C HIS A 69 22.09 12.04 15.28
N LEU A 70 22.70 10.91 14.94
CA LEU A 70 22.14 9.58 15.16
C LEU A 70 22.07 9.20 16.64
N THR A 71 23.12 9.47 17.43
CA THR A 71 23.24 8.88 18.78
C THR A 71 23.17 9.88 19.94
N SER A 72 23.31 11.18 19.69
CA SER A 72 23.31 12.14 20.81
C SER A 72 21.90 12.40 21.35
N PRO A 73 21.66 12.26 22.67
CA PRO A 73 20.37 12.54 23.30
C PRO A 73 19.87 13.98 23.07
N LYS A 74 20.78 14.92 22.75
CA LYS A 74 20.41 16.30 22.38
C LYS A 74 19.37 16.33 21.27
N TYR A 75 19.47 15.40 20.31
CA TYR A 75 18.61 15.33 19.13
C TYR A 75 17.36 14.49 19.33
N ASP A 76 17.03 14.13 20.58
CA ASP A 76 15.65 13.77 20.92
C ASP A 76 14.71 14.96 20.73
N ASN A 77 15.25 16.18 20.81
CA ASN A 77 14.58 17.41 20.41
C ASN A 77 14.98 17.74 18.97
N VAL A 78 14.11 17.39 18.02
CA VAL A 78 14.43 17.40 16.59
C VAL A 78 14.82 18.79 16.06
N TRP A 79 14.23 19.86 16.60
CA TRP A 79 14.56 21.26 16.26
C TRP A 79 15.98 21.69 16.66
N LYS A 80 16.72 20.89 17.44
CA LYS A 80 18.12 21.17 17.80
C LYS A 80 19.11 20.68 16.74
N VAL A 81 18.68 19.87 15.77
CA VAL A 81 19.51 19.48 14.62
C VAL A 81 19.75 20.72 13.76
N PRO A 82 21.00 21.00 13.34
CA PRO A 82 21.27 22.13 12.45
C PRO A 82 20.42 22.06 11.18
N SER A 83 19.75 23.16 10.84
CA SER A 83 18.82 23.23 9.68
C SER A 83 19.49 22.84 8.36
N GLN A 84 20.80 23.04 8.27
CA GLN A 84 21.59 22.77 7.07
C GLN A 84 21.82 21.29 6.87
N TYR A 85 21.92 20.54 7.97
CA TYR A 85 21.90 19.09 7.92
C TYR A 85 20.50 18.56 7.66
N MET A 86 19.45 19.16 8.22
CA MET A 86 18.07 18.80 7.90
C MET A 86 17.79 18.89 6.39
N TYR A 87 18.18 20.01 5.78
CA TYR A 87 18.05 20.20 4.34
C TYR A 87 18.92 19.20 3.54
N ALA A 88 20.18 18.97 3.96
CA ALA A 88 21.02 17.99 3.29
C ALA A 88 20.42 16.58 3.34
N TYR A 89 19.84 16.18 4.47
CA TYR A 89 19.16 14.89 4.61
C TYR A 89 17.93 14.79 3.72
N SER A 90 17.09 15.83 3.65
CA SER A 90 15.92 15.81 2.76
C SER A 90 16.30 15.65 1.30
N VAL A 91 17.38 16.29 0.86
CA VAL A 91 17.85 16.21 -0.53
C VAL A 91 18.45 14.83 -0.85
N ILE A 92 19.40 14.33 -0.04
CA ILE A 92 20.08 13.07 -0.37
C ILE A 92 19.19 11.83 -0.19
N LEU A 93 18.16 11.91 0.65
CA LEU A 93 17.23 10.81 0.92
C LEU A 93 15.90 10.97 0.18
N ASP A 94 15.75 12.04 -0.60
CA ASP A 94 14.52 12.42 -1.30
C ASP A 94 13.28 12.28 -0.39
N CYS A 95 13.29 13.04 0.70
CA CYS A 95 12.25 13.00 1.71
C CYS A 95 11.84 14.38 2.21
N SER A 96 10.60 14.48 2.70
CA SER A 96 10.08 15.73 3.25
C SER A 96 10.83 16.16 4.51
N ILE A 97 11.10 17.47 4.59
CA ILE A 97 11.63 18.09 5.81
C ILE A 97 10.65 17.94 6.97
N ASP A 98 9.34 17.98 6.72
CA ASP A 98 8.32 17.80 7.78
C ASP A 98 8.33 16.37 8.34
N TYR A 99 8.65 15.38 7.51
CA TYR A 99 8.92 14.02 7.99
C TYR A 99 10.09 14.03 8.95
N LEU A 100 11.24 14.59 8.55
CA LEU A 100 12.44 14.64 9.39
C LEU A 100 12.19 15.38 10.72
N TYR A 101 11.35 16.41 10.73
CA TYR A 101 10.94 17.12 11.94
C TYR A 101 9.96 16.36 12.84
N GLY A 102 9.40 15.24 12.39
CA GLY A 102 8.40 14.49 13.15
C GLY A 102 6.98 15.04 13.05
N LYS A 103 6.68 15.90 12.07
CA LYS A 103 5.36 16.51 11.90
C LYS A 103 4.38 15.66 11.08
N THR A 104 4.92 14.77 10.24
CA THR A 104 4.16 13.83 9.41
C THR A 104 4.89 12.49 9.37
N ASP A 105 4.15 11.41 9.16
CA ASP A 105 4.72 10.07 8.92
C ASP A 105 4.89 9.77 7.42
N ILE A 106 4.49 10.70 6.54
CA ILE A 106 4.69 10.61 5.08
C ILE A 106 6.11 11.06 4.74
N MET A 107 6.92 10.16 4.18
CA MET A 107 8.34 10.41 3.85
C MET A 107 8.48 11.20 2.56
N SER A 108 7.56 11.05 1.60
CA SER A 108 7.66 11.63 0.25
C SER A 108 7.92 13.13 0.25
N SER A 109 8.82 13.57 -0.63
CA SER A 109 9.07 14.97 -0.95
C SER A 109 8.06 15.54 -1.94
N ASP A 110 7.34 14.68 -2.67
CA ASP A 110 6.32 15.07 -3.65
C ASP A 110 5.06 15.56 -2.95
N LEU A 111 4.78 16.87 -3.10
CA LEU A 111 3.62 17.53 -2.49
C LEU A 111 2.29 16.94 -2.95
N GLY A 112 2.20 16.41 -4.17
CA GLY A 112 1.01 15.74 -4.68
C GLY A 112 0.76 14.42 -3.95
N VAL A 113 1.80 13.61 -3.76
CA VAL A 113 1.72 12.37 -2.98
C VAL A 113 1.36 12.68 -1.53
N VAL A 114 1.99 13.71 -0.93
CA VAL A 114 1.70 14.13 0.44
C VAL A 114 0.24 14.57 0.60
N ASP A 115 -0.27 15.40 -0.30
CA ASP A 115 -1.65 15.90 -0.26
C ASP A 115 -2.66 14.75 -0.38
N ILE A 116 -2.44 13.80 -1.30
CA ILE A 116 -3.30 12.62 -1.45
C ILE A 116 -3.27 11.77 -0.19
N CYS A 117 -2.09 11.47 0.36
CA CYS A 117 -1.98 10.70 1.61
C CYS A 117 -2.73 11.38 2.75
N GLN A 118 -2.61 12.70 2.90
CA GLN A 118 -3.30 13.47 3.95
C GLN A 118 -4.82 13.48 3.77
N LYS A 119 -5.31 13.63 2.54
CA LYS A 119 -6.74 13.67 2.23
C LYS A 119 -7.42 12.30 2.34
N THR A 120 -6.72 11.24 1.95
CA THR A 120 -7.28 9.89 1.85
C THR A 120 -6.97 9.01 3.06
N GLY A 121 -5.93 9.35 3.84
CA GLY A 121 -5.39 8.49 4.89
C GLY A 121 -4.60 7.29 4.37
N LEU A 122 -4.39 7.17 3.04
CA LEU A 122 -3.60 6.11 2.45
C LEU A 122 -2.12 6.27 2.78
N SER A 123 -1.40 5.15 2.86
CA SER A 123 0.05 5.16 3.01
C SER A 123 0.74 5.66 1.74
N GLU A 124 1.93 6.23 1.89
CA GLU A 124 2.78 6.67 0.77
C GLU A 124 3.00 5.54 -0.25
N ASP A 125 3.25 4.31 0.21
CA ASP A 125 3.47 3.16 -0.66
C ASP A 125 2.22 2.85 -1.51
N ALA A 126 1.02 2.98 -0.93
CA ALA A 126 -0.23 2.77 -1.67
C ALA A 126 -0.45 3.86 -2.72
N VAL A 127 -0.20 5.13 -2.37
CA VAL A 127 -0.32 6.25 -3.32
C VAL A 127 0.71 6.15 -4.45
N ASN A 128 1.96 5.82 -4.13
CA ASN A 128 2.99 5.59 -5.14
C ASN A 128 2.62 4.44 -6.08
N CYS A 129 2.00 3.38 -5.57
CA CYS A 129 1.49 2.29 -6.39
C CYS A 129 0.41 2.78 -7.37
N LEU A 130 -0.53 3.62 -6.92
CA LEU A 130 -1.55 4.22 -7.77
C LEU A 130 -0.94 5.11 -8.87
N VAL A 131 0.02 5.96 -8.50
CA VAL A 131 0.70 6.86 -9.44
C VAL A 131 1.49 6.08 -10.48
N ALA A 132 2.24 5.05 -10.08
CA ALA A 132 3.08 4.25 -10.97
C ALA A 132 2.28 3.38 -11.95
N ASN A 133 1.06 2.98 -11.58
CA ASN A 133 0.17 2.16 -12.42
C ASN A 133 -0.87 2.99 -13.17
N LYS A 134 -0.70 4.32 -13.23
CA LYS A 134 -1.56 5.18 -14.04
C LYS A 134 -1.45 4.78 -15.50
N ILE A 135 -2.58 4.40 -16.10
CA ILE A 135 -2.68 4.11 -17.54
C ILE A 135 -2.85 5.44 -18.27
N GLU A 136 -1.83 5.85 -19.03
CA GLU A 136 -1.95 6.99 -19.94
C GLU A 136 -2.70 6.57 -21.20
N MET A 137 -3.75 7.30 -21.54
CA MET A 137 -4.54 7.05 -22.74
C MET A 137 -4.14 7.99 -23.86
N ASN A 138 -3.79 7.41 -25.01
CA ASN A 138 -3.34 8.15 -26.19
C ASN A 138 -4.44 8.38 -27.24
N ASP A 139 -5.68 7.91 -27.00
CA ASP A 139 -6.78 8.02 -27.96
C ASP A 139 -8.06 8.57 -27.31
N GLU A 140 -8.52 9.74 -27.77
CA GLU A 140 -9.74 10.42 -27.32
C GLU A 140 -11.04 9.67 -27.71
N ALA A 141 -10.95 8.65 -28.57
CA ALA A 141 -12.10 7.86 -29.06
C ALA A 141 -12.24 6.47 -28.42
N ALA A 142 -11.34 6.07 -27.50
CA ALA A 142 -11.34 4.75 -26.88
C ALA A 142 -11.92 4.78 -25.46
N PHE A 143 -12.55 3.66 -25.03
CA PHE A 143 -13.05 3.45 -23.67
C PHE A 143 -12.04 3.91 -22.62
N SER A 144 -12.40 4.93 -21.84
CA SER A 144 -11.51 5.47 -20.83
C SER A 144 -11.63 4.75 -19.51
N TYR A 145 -10.67 3.86 -19.22
CA TYR A 145 -10.59 3.15 -17.94
C TYR A 145 -10.61 4.14 -16.77
N ALA A 146 -9.85 5.24 -16.86
CA ALA A 146 -9.77 6.23 -15.80
C ALA A 146 -11.11 6.95 -15.60
N THR A 147 -11.79 7.33 -16.68
CA THR A 147 -13.12 7.97 -16.60
C THR A 147 -14.15 7.01 -16.04
N TRP A 148 -14.19 5.78 -16.54
CA TRP A 148 -15.12 4.75 -16.09
C TRP A 148 -14.93 4.41 -14.61
N TRP A 149 -13.68 4.21 -14.16
CA TRP A 149 -13.41 3.99 -12.73
C TRP A 149 -13.75 5.23 -11.90
N SER A 150 -13.52 6.45 -12.43
CA SER A 150 -13.90 7.67 -11.71
C SER A 150 -15.41 7.78 -11.54
N GLU A 151 -16.20 7.45 -12.56
CA GLU A 151 -17.66 7.43 -12.49
C GLU A 151 -18.16 6.38 -11.49
N LEU A 152 -17.67 5.14 -11.60
CA LEU A 152 -17.99 4.07 -10.66
C LEU A 152 -17.63 4.45 -9.21
N LEU A 153 -16.51 5.13 -8.99
CA LEU A 153 -16.01 5.48 -7.66
C LEU A 153 -16.53 6.84 -7.16
N ASN A 154 -17.39 7.53 -7.92
CA ASN A 154 -17.98 8.80 -7.48
C ASN A 154 -19.32 8.62 -6.76
N ASP A 155 -19.84 7.40 -6.72
CA ASP A 155 -21.16 7.09 -6.19
C ASP A 155 -21.06 6.12 -4.99
N ASP A 156 -22.21 5.67 -4.52
CA ASP A 156 -22.42 4.68 -3.46
C ASP A 156 -21.46 3.47 -3.54
N SER A 157 -21.08 3.04 -4.75
CA SER A 157 -20.10 1.96 -5.00
C SER A 157 -18.74 2.20 -4.33
N PHE A 158 -18.30 3.45 -4.19
CA PHE A 158 -17.04 3.79 -3.52
C PHE A 158 -17.00 3.31 -2.08
N PHE A 159 -18.16 3.28 -1.42
CA PHE A 159 -18.28 2.79 -0.06
C PHE A 159 -18.69 1.32 -0.02
N TYR A 160 -19.70 0.92 -0.79
CA TYR A 160 -20.28 -0.42 -0.67
C TYR A 160 -19.34 -1.54 -1.13
N ILE A 161 -18.55 -1.33 -2.19
CA ILE A 161 -17.62 -2.35 -2.69
C ILE A 161 -16.52 -2.63 -1.64
N PRO A 162 -15.75 -1.62 -1.16
CA PRO A 162 -14.73 -1.86 -0.14
C PRO A 162 -15.30 -2.40 1.17
N MET A 163 -16.48 -1.97 1.60
CA MET A 163 -17.10 -2.46 2.84
C MET A 163 -17.53 -3.93 2.73
N SER A 164 -18.00 -4.35 1.55
CA SER A 164 -18.34 -5.76 1.31
C SER A 164 -17.08 -6.64 1.30
N TRP A 165 -15.97 -6.13 0.73
CA TRP A 165 -14.64 -6.76 0.82
C TRP A 165 -14.16 -6.89 2.25
N LEU A 166 -14.25 -5.81 3.04
CA LEU A 166 -13.82 -5.80 4.42
C LEU A 166 -14.62 -6.80 5.27
N ASP A 167 -15.93 -6.88 5.05
CA ASP A 167 -16.81 -7.81 5.76
C ASP A 167 -16.44 -9.28 5.46
N TYR A 168 -16.15 -9.60 4.20
CA TYR A 168 -15.65 -10.92 3.80
C TYR A 168 -14.25 -11.21 4.38
N ALA A 169 -13.31 -10.27 4.25
CA ALA A 169 -11.95 -10.40 4.75
C ALA A 169 -11.92 -10.64 6.27
N ARG A 170 -12.76 -9.94 7.03
CA ARG A 170 -12.89 -10.14 8.48
C ARG A 170 -13.26 -11.58 8.82
N ARG A 171 -14.20 -12.20 8.09
CA ARG A 171 -14.61 -13.59 8.33
C ARG A 171 -13.52 -14.60 7.97
N ILE A 172 -12.74 -14.34 6.92
CA ILE A 172 -11.55 -15.17 6.62
C ILE A 172 -10.58 -15.14 7.80
N VAL A 173 -10.31 -13.96 8.36
CA VAL A 173 -9.41 -13.81 9.51
C VAL A 173 -9.96 -14.57 10.73
N GLU A 174 -11.25 -14.46 11.02
CA GLU A 174 -11.91 -15.20 12.11
C GLU A 174 -11.79 -16.72 11.94
N ILE A 175 -12.01 -17.24 10.72
CA ILE A 175 -11.87 -18.68 10.44
C ILE A 175 -10.41 -19.12 10.59
N ASN A 176 -9.46 -18.33 10.11
CA ASN A 176 -8.03 -18.65 10.23
C ASN A 176 -7.58 -18.65 11.70
N ASP A 177 -8.07 -17.72 12.53
CA ASP A 177 -7.82 -17.74 13.97
C ASP A 177 -8.42 -18.97 14.64
N LEU A 178 -9.67 -19.32 14.30
CA LEU A 178 -10.32 -20.53 14.81
C LEU A 178 -9.60 -21.82 14.40
N ASN A 179 -9.13 -21.92 13.16
CA ASN A 179 -8.33 -23.06 12.70
C ASN A 179 -7.06 -23.22 13.55
N ARG A 180 -6.33 -22.12 13.81
CA ARG A 180 -5.15 -22.14 14.69
C ARG A 180 -5.48 -22.60 16.12
N ARG A 181 -6.63 -22.18 16.65
CA ARG A 181 -7.10 -22.64 17.97
C ARG A 181 -7.42 -24.14 17.97
N ILE A 182 -8.12 -24.63 16.95
CA ILE A 182 -8.42 -26.06 16.79
C ILE A 182 -7.13 -26.87 16.71
N GLU A 183 -6.17 -26.46 15.87
CA GLU A 183 -4.86 -27.11 15.74
C GLU A 183 -4.06 -27.12 17.05
N ALA A 184 -4.15 -26.06 17.86
CA ALA A 184 -3.49 -26.00 19.15
C ALA A 184 -4.14 -26.96 20.15
N VAL A 185 -5.47 -27.03 20.18
CA VAL A 185 -6.21 -27.97 21.04
C VAL A 185 -5.96 -29.42 20.62
N GLU A 186 -5.97 -29.72 19.32
CA GLU A 186 -5.69 -31.06 18.80
C GLU A 186 -4.28 -31.53 19.13
N ARG A 187 -3.28 -30.65 18.99
CA ARG A 187 -1.90 -30.94 19.42
C ARG A 187 -1.80 -31.18 20.93
N ALA A 188 -2.40 -30.32 21.74
CA ALA A 188 -2.40 -30.47 23.20
C ALA A 188 -3.03 -31.81 23.61
N SER A 189 -4.17 -32.18 23.01
CA SER A 189 -4.84 -33.46 23.27
C SER A 189 -4.02 -34.68 22.85
N ALA A 190 -3.21 -34.57 21.79
CA ALA A 190 -2.35 -35.64 21.33
C ALA A 190 -1.10 -35.83 22.22
N GLU A 191 -0.59 -34.74 22.80
CA GLU A 191 0.60 -34.75 23.67
C GLU A 191 0.29 -35.10 25.12
N THR A 192 -0.91 -34.79 25.62
CA THR A 192 -1.37 -35.26 26.93
C THR A 192 -1.83 -36.71 26.84
N VAL A 193 -0.98 -37.64 27.25
CA VAL A 193 -1.41 -39.01 27.54
C VAL A 193 -2.49 -38.91 28.62
N ASN A 194 -3.74 -39.23 28.28
CA ASN A 194 -4.86 -39.25 29.22
C ASN A 194 -4.75 -40.41 30.23
N GLU A 195 -3.56 -40.74 30.71
CA GLU A 195 -3.31 -41.72 31.76
C GLU A 195 -3.55 -41.06 33.11
N GLY A 196 -4.58 -41.52 33.83
CA GLY A 196 -4.94 -41.02 35.16
C GLY A 196 -6.08 -39.99 35.22
N LEU A 197 -6.60 -39.51 34.07
CA LEU A 197 -7.78 -38.66 34.04
C LEU A 197 -9.07 -39.48 34.20
N ASP A 198 -9.97 -39.07 35.09
CA ASP A 198 -11.28 -39.72 35.23
C ASP A 198 -12.17 -39.46 33.99
N ILE A 199 -13.18 -40.31 33.81
CA ILE A 199 -14.08 -40.31 32.65
C ILE A 199 -14.81 -38.97 32.48
N VAL A 200 -15.23 -38.33 33.56
CA VAL A 200 -15.91 -37.03 33.55
C VAL A 200 -14.96 -35.93 33.10
N THR A 201 -13.73 -35.89 33.63
CA THR A 201 -12.72 -34.91 33.20
C THR A 201 -12.35 -35.08 31.72
N ARG A 202 -12.28 -36.33 31.25
CA ARG A 202 -12.01 -36.67 29.83
C ARG A 202 -13.16 -36.24 28.91
N LEU A 203 -14.40 -36.40 29.36
CA LEU A 203 -15.60 -35.96 28.62
C LEU A 203 -15.69 -34.44 28.56
N LEU A 204 -15.45 -33.73 29.68
CA LEU A 204 -15.46 -32.26 29.71
C LEU A 204 -14.41 -31.65 28.77
N LEU A 205 -13.18 -32.19 28.72
CA LEU A 205 -12.13 -31.70 27.82
C LEU A 205 -12.44 -31.95 26.33
N ASN A 206 -13.12 -33.05 26.01
CA ASN A 206 -13.51 -33.38 24.64
C ASN A 206 -14.73 -32.57 24.16
N ASP A 207 -15.70 -32.32 25.03
CA ASP A 207 -16.96 -31.64 24.68
C ASP A 207 -16.81 -30.10 24.67
N ASP A 208 -16.09 -29.51 25.62
CA ASP A 208 -15.99 -28.04 25.73
C ASP A 208 -15.07 -27.43 24.66
N ASN A 209 -13.99 -28.11 24.25
CA ASN A 209 -12.99 -27.48 23.40
C ASN A 209 -13.05 -27.94 21.94
N GLN A 210 -12.93 -29.23 21.64
CA GLN A 210 -12.77 -29.64 20.23
C GLN A 210 -14.08 -29.65 19.44
N LYS A 211 -15.13 -30.27 19.97
CA LYS A 211 -16.41 -30.42 19.26
C LYS A 211 -17.13 -29.08 19.12
N THR A 212 -17.10 -28.28 20.19
CA THR A 212 -17.66 -26.92 20.20
C THR A 212 -16.93 -26.00 19.22
N LEU A 213 -15.59 -25.98 19.19
CA LEU A 213 -14.83 -25.18 18.22
C LEU A 213 -15.08 -25.62 16.76
N LYS A 214 -15.21 -26.93 16.50
CA LYS A 214 -15.54 -27.45 15.16
C LYS A 214 -16.94 -27.03 14.71
N ASN A 215 -17.92 -27.00 15.61
CA ASN A 215 -19.26 -26.51 15.31
C ASN A 215 -19.26 -24.99 15.04
N ILE A 216 -18.59 -24.20 15.91
CA ILE A 216 -18.44 -22.74 15.72
C ILE A 216 -17.76 -22.43 14.37
N ARG A 217 -16.73 -23.21 14.01
CA ARG A 217 -16.05 -23.07 12.71
C ARG A 217 -17.02 -23.28 11.55
N LYS A 218 -17.89 -24.30 11.62
CA LYS A 218 -18.88 -24.58 10.58
C LYS A 218 -19.88 -23.42 10.42
N ASP A 219 -20.42 -22.91 11.53
CA ASP A 219 -21.34 -21.76 11.48
C ASP A 219 -20.66 -20.51 10.89
N LYS A 220 -19.38 -20.30 11.22
CA LYS A 220 -18.57 -19.21 10.66
C LYS A 220 -18.31 -19.39 9.16
N GLU A 221 -18.10 -20.63 8.69
CA GLU A 221 -17.93 -20.97 7.28
C GLU A 221 -19.16 -20.59 6.45
N ASP A 222 -20.36 -20.92 6.93
CA ASP A 222 -21.63 -20.50 6.28
C ASP A 222 -21.74 -18.97 6.22
N THR A 223 -21.38 -18.28 7.31
CA THR A 223 -21.40 -16.80 7.30
C THR A 223 -20.36 -16.20 6.35
N MET A 224 -19.22 -16.86 6.17
CA MET A 224 -18.16 -16.46 5.24
C MET A 224 -18.62 -16.62 3.80
N LEU A 225 -19.22 -17.76 3.45
CA LEU A 225 -19.80 -17.98 2.13
C LEU A 225 -20.91 -16.96 1.82
N GLY A 226 -21.76 -16.65 2.81
CA GLY A 226 -22.76 -15.60 2.67
C GLY A 226 -22.16 -14.22 2.42
N ALA A 227 -21.06 -13.87 3.11
CA ALA A 227 -20.36 -12.60 2.88
C ALA A 227 -19.67 -12.56 1.51
N HIS A 228 -19.06 -13.67 1.07
CA HIS A 228 -18.49 -13.81 -0.27
C HIS A 228 -19.54 -13.58 -1.36
N HIS A 229 -20.71 -14.21 -1.22
CA HIS A 229 -21.80 -14.05 -2.19
C HIS A 229 -22.29 -12.60 -2.23
N LYS A 230 -22.51 -11.97 -1.08
CA LYS A 230 -22.88 -10.54 -1.00
C LYS A 230 -21.85 -9.63 -1.66
N MET A 231 -20.57 -9.91 -1.41
CA MET A 231 -19.46 -9.20 -2.03
C MET A 231 -19.50 -9.30 -3.55
N MET A 232 -19.58 -10.52 -4.09
CA MET A 232 -19.61 -10.73 -5.54
C MET A 232 -20.85 -10.09 -6.17
N PHE A 233 -22.02 -10.27 -5.55
CA PHE A 233 -23.25 -9.65 -6.02
C PHE A 233 -23.16 -8.11 -6.03
N CYS A 234 -22.59 -7.50 -4.99
CA CYS A 234 -22.40 -6.05 -4.90
C CYS A 234 -21.53 -5.54 -6.05
N ILE A 235 -20.40 -6.21 -6.31
CA ILE A 235 -19.50 -5.86 -7.41
C ILE A 235 -20.22 -6.02 -8.76
N GLU A 236 -20.83 -7.18 -9.01
CA GLU A 236 -21.55 -7.45 -10.26
C GLU A 236 -22.67 -6.45 -10.50
N HIS A 237 -23.41 -6.07 -9.47
CA HIS A 237 -24.49 -5.09 -9.57
C HIS A 237 -23.97 -3.75 -10.10
N PHE A 238 -22.94 -3.18 -9.46
CA PHE A 238 -22.38 -1.90 -9.88
C PHE A 238 -21.68 -2.02 -11.25
N LEU A 239 -20.92 -3.08 -11.50
CA LEU A 239 -20.25 -3.28 -12.78
C LEU A 239 -21.24 -3.34 -13.96
N ASN A 240 -22.31 -4.12 -13.82
CA ASN A 240 -23.30 -4.27 -14.89
C ASN A 240 -24.10 -2.99 -15.10
N GLN A 241 -24.54 -2.35 -14.00
CA GLN A 241 -25.27 -1.09 -14.10
C GLN A 241 -24.46 0.00 -14.81
N TYR A 242 -23.20 0.20 -14.39
CA TYR A 242 -22.35 1.22 -15.00
C TYR A 242 -21.92 0.88 -16.43
N ALA A 243 -21.75 -0.42 -16.75
CA ALA A 243 -21.49 -0.84 -18.13
C ALA A 243 -22.68 -0.55 -19.05
N ASP A 244 -23.90 -0.85 -18.58
CA ASP A 244 -25.15 -0.58 -19.32
C ASP A 244 -25.36 0.93 -19.51
N GLU A 245 -25.15 1.73 -18.47
CA GLU A 245 -25.25 3.19 -18.52
C GLU A 245 -24.22 3.80 -19.48
N TRP A 246 -22.96 3.36 -19.41
CA TRP A 246 -21.90 3.84 -20.30
C TRP A 246 -22.20 3.49 -21.77
N ALA A 247 -22.64 2.25 -22.04
CA ALA A 247 -23.02 1.82 -23.38
C ALA A 247 -24.20 2.64 -23.93
N ALA A 248 -25.17 2.99 -23.09
CA ALA A 248 -26.28 3.86 -23.47
C ALA A 248 -25.85 5.31 -23.78
N GLN A 249 -24.89 5.85 -23.02
CA GLN A 249 -24.43 7.24 -23.15
C GLN A 249 -23.57 7.47 -24.39
N GLN A 250 -22.66 6.56 -24.72
CA GLN A 250 -21.81 6.72 -25.91
C GLN A 250 -22.62 6.66 -27.20
N HIS A 251 -23.73 5.92 -27.19
CA HIS A 251 -24.32 5.40 -28.40
C HIS A 251 -25.86 5.26 -28.34
N PRO A 252 -26.61 6.38 -28.36
CA PRO A 252 -28.07 6.38 -28.18
C PRO A 252 -28.87 5.53 -29.19
N ASN A 253 -28.28 5.21 -30.35
CA ASN A 253 -28.92 4.47 -31.46
C ASN A 253 -28.08 3.29 -31.98
N PHE A 254 -27.18 2.71 -31.18
CA PHE A 254 -26.22 1.73 -31.68
C PHE A 254 -26.81 0.44 -32.23
N GLY A 255 -27.86 -0.09 -31.61
CA GLY A 255 -28.54 -1.29 -32.12
C GLY A 255 -29.03 -1.07 -33.56
N GLU A 256 -29.62 0.10 -33.83
CA GLU A 256 -30.13 0.44 -35.16
C GLU A 256 -29.01 0.81 -36.15
N MET A 257 -27.93 1.47 -35.70
CA MET A 257 -26.77 1.75 -36.55
C MET A 257 -26.02 0.48 -36.95
N TYR A 258 -25.74 -0.43 -36.02
CA TYR A 258 -25.11 -1.71 -36.35
C TYR A 258 -26.02 -2.57 -37.22
N TYR A 259 -27.33 -2.60 -36.93
CA TYR A 259 -28.30 -3.26 -37.79
C TYR A 259 -28.30 -2.70 -39.22
N LYS A 260 -28.34 -1.37 -39.38
CA LYS A 260 -28.29 -0.71 -40.70
C LYS A 260 -26.97 -0.99 -41.43
N SER A 261 -25.85 -0.95 -40.71
CA SER A 261 -24.52 -1.27 -41.24
C SER A 261 -24.44 -2.72 -41.72
N GLU A 262 -24.86 -3.69 -40.89
CA GLU A 262 -24.87 -5.11 -41.24
C GLU A 262 -25.84 -5.44 -42.39
N ILE A 263 -27.01 -4.78 -42.44
CA ILE A 263 -27.92 -4.90 -43.58
C ILE A 263 -27.26 -4.37 -44.86
N ASN A 264 -26.58 -3.23 -44.80
CA ASN A 264 -25.90 -2.68 -45.98
C ASN A 264 -24.80 -3.60 -46.48
N LYS A 265 -23.95 -4.15 -45.59
CA LYS A 265 -22.93 -5.14 -45.97
C LYS A 265 -23.54 -6.35 -46.68
N ARG A 266 -24.63 -6.90 -46.14
CA ARG A 266 -25.34 -8.05 -46.73
C ARG A 266 -25.99 -7.71 -48.08
N LYS A 267 -26.51 -6.50 -48.26
CA LYS A 267 -27.06 -6.04 -49.56
C LYS A 267 -25.96 -5.96 -50.62
N VAL A 268 -24.83 -5.33 -50.29
CA VAL A 268 -23.67 -5.23 -51.19
C VAL A 268 -23.15 -6.61 -51.60
N LEU A 269 -23.04 -7.55 -50.64
CA LEU A 269 -22.61 -8.93 -50.93
C LEU A 269 -23.60 -9.67 -51.87
N LYS A 270 -24.91 -9.53 -51.64
CA LYS A 270 -25.94 -10.13 -52.51
C LYS A 270 -25.92 -9.56 -53.94
N GLU A 271 -25.67 -8.27 -54.09
CA GLU A 271 -25.51 -7.65 -55.41
C GLU A 271 -24.25 -8.15 -56.12
N TYR A 272 -23.15 -8.28 -55.40
CA TYR A 272 -21.89 -8.81 -55.93
C TYR A 272 -22.01 -10.29 -56.37
N GLU A 273 -22.77 -11.11 -55.66
CA GLU A 273 -23.07 -12.50 -56.05
C GLU A 273 -23.94 -12.57 -57.32
N LYS A 274 -24.98 -11.73 -57.42
CA LYS A 274 -25.81 -11.66 -58.63
C LYS A 274 -25.02 -11.25 -59.88
N HIS A 275 -24.00 -10.42 -59.73
CA HIS A 275 -23.13 -10.01 -60.84
C HIS A 275 -22.06 -11.05 -61.20
N LYS A 276 -21.86 -12.09 -60.39
CA LYS A 276 -20.95 -13.21 -60.69
C LYS A 276 -21.62 -14.36 -61.45
N GLU A 277 -22.95 -14.42 -61.47
CA GLU A 277 -23.73 -15.47 -62.15
C GLU A 277 -24.13 -15.11 -63.60
N ILE A 278 -23.65 -13.98 -64.12
CA ILE A 278 -23.78 -13.53 -65.52
C ILE A 278 -22.41 -13.60 -66.19
#